data_AF-A0A9W7Y603-F1
#
_entry.id   AF-A0A9W7Y603-F1
#
_cell.length_a   1.000
_cell.length_b   1.000
_cell.length_c   1.000
_cell.angle_alpha   90.00
_cell.angle_beta   90.00
_cell.angle_gamma   90.00
#
_symmetry.space_group_name_H-M   'P 1'
#
loop_
_entity.id
_entity.type
_entity.pdbx_description
1 polymer ?
#
loop_
_entity_poly.entity_id
_entity_poly.type
_entity_poly.pdbx_seq_one_letter_code
_entity_poly.pdbx_strand_id
1 'polypeptide(L)'
;MTKADELQKRVDTLQNQLRKAGDHLKRLASENESLTEQVERLTERESETTRATTQENKALKEKCNASQATIARLEAQIVEAAESQHSRVDGADDDARRLHEWEEAARECTKELGIHTDSGDGGVAEGPAIFSAIKSHIESAISSKDSGYEGDGTEDLTAEIAQLRLDFEKERDTRSSLESAVSQALENIESLGSVPDTLPESIYSGFERMLNDKRSALEACNRIDELETQLQDAKEQTRDVTEAREELSRDYDLLLERIGTMKDALKAKMNAESDELKRLRKELSDSKAATSSTISQKDKAIRSLETSQKKVQRELDDTKRVLWECQELASRAQSELTDTASESDRLVSELRTKLKIAEEHLRSESSLREQLEDRVEQLQNDFNHALNSESQWVGEREVHLVTIQNLQSALENLQESKDAEVDMAVERLREELRSCTKEQRAAVARAEKAETRLRKIELTGTSAEQTQQKINSQQTEIERLRHEVAVLKDHLNESMRRLREESSEFNLDKRVITNLIVGFLALPYGDSKRYEILQLMSSILQFTEEQQQKVGLIRKAGRRVPLQQSSASQPGTPISEAADTPPAQLETKDSFSDQWISYLLRESSGNRNRRS
;
A
#
# COMPACT_ATOMS: atom_id res chain seq x y z
N MET A 1 19.35 -71.92 30.72
CA MET A 1 18.92 -70.53 30.85
C MET A 1 17.41 -70.55 30.97
N THR A 2 16.91 -70.22 32.15
CA THR A 2 15.52 -70.49 32.54
C THR A 2 14.62 -69.33 32.09
N LYS A 3 13.30 -69.58 31.93
CA LYS A 3 12.30 -68.52 31.63
C LYS A 3 12.41 -67.29 32.56
N ALA A 4 12.98 -67.47 33.75
CA ALA A 4 13.27 -66.38 34.69
C ALA A 4 14.29 -65.38 34.13
N ASP A 5 15.34 -65.83 33.43
CA ASP A 5 16.36 -64.95 32.84
C ASP A 5 15.79 -64.09 31.71
N GLU A 6 14.86 -64.63 30.91
CA GLU A 6 14.18 -63.89 29.84
C GLU A 6 13.20 -62.85 30.40
N LEU A 7 12.46 -63.18 31.46
CA LEU A 7 11.60 -62.23 32.15
C LEU A 7 12.41 -61.12 32.80
N GLN A 8 13.55 -61.44 33.43
CA GLN A 8 14.44 -60.44 34.02
C GLN A 8 14.98 -59.47 32.97
N LYS A 9 15.47 -59.97 31.83
CA LYS A 9 15.89 -59.12 30.71
C LYS A 9 14.76 -58.21 30.21
N ARG A 10 13.54 -58.72 30.14
CA ARG A 10 12.38 -57.93 29.69
C ARG A 10 12.02 -56.84 30.70
N VAL A 11 12.08 -57.14 32.00
CA VAL A 11 11.93 -56.15 33.07
C VAL A 11 13.02 -55.07 32.98
N ASP A 12 14.28 -55.45 32.79
CA ASP A 12 15.39 -54.50 32.65
C ASP A 12 15.23 -53.62 31.40
N THR A 13 14.73 -54.17 30.28
CA THR A 13 14.43 -53.37 29.08
C THR A 13 13.29 -52.38 29.31
N LEU A 14 12.22 -52.79 30.00
CA LEU A 14 11.09 -51.91 30.34
C LEU A 14 11.51 -50.83 31.34
N GLN A 15 12.34 -51.16 32.33
CA GLN A 15 12.90 -50.17 33.26
C GLN A 15 13.78 -49.15 32.54
N ASN A 16 14.60 -49.59 31.59
CA ASN A 16 15.40 -48.68 30.76
C ASN A 16 14.53 -47.80 29.85
N GLN A 17 13.46 -48.34 29.27
CA GLN A 17 12.50 -47.56 28.48
C GLN A 17 11.76 -46.54 29.36
N LEU A 18 11.33 -46.93 30.56
CA LEU A 18 10.68 -46.05 31.52
C LEU A 18 11.61 -44.92 31.97
N ARG A 19 12.90 -45.22 32.20
CA ARG A 19 13.91 -44.22 32.51
C ARG A 19 14.12 -43.24 31.36
N LYS A 20 14.24 -43.74 30.12
CA LYS A 20 14.35 -42.89 28.92
C LYS A 20 13.11 -42.00 28.72
N ALA A 21 11.92 -42.54 28.96
CA ALA A 21 10.68 -41.77 28.90
C ALA A 21 10.64 -40.70 30.02
N GLY A 22 11.08 -41.04 31.23
CA GLY A 22 11.22 -40.09 32.33
C GLY A 22 12.21 -38.96 32.05
N ASP A 23 13.35 -39.28 31.44
CA ASP A 23 14.35 -38.29 31.03
C ASP A 23 13.82 -37.40 29.89
N HIS A 24 13.03 -37.96 28.97
CA HIS A 24 12.39 -37.17 27.90
C HIS A 24 11.32 -36.23 28.47
N LEU A 25 10.48 -36.70 29.40
CA LEU A 25 9.50 -35.85 30.09
C LEU A 25 10.16 -34.73 30.88
N LYS A 26 11.29 -34.99 31.54
CA LYS A 26 12.07 -33.94 32.22
C LYS A 26 12.59 -32.88 31.24
N ARG A 27 13.08 -33.29 30.06
CA ARG A 27 13.48 -32.34 29.01
C ARG A 27 12.32 -31.49 28.51
N LEU A 28 11.18 -32.13 28.22
CA LEU A 28 9.97 -31.41 27.81
C LEU A 28 9.48 -30.45 28.90
N ALA A 29 9.57 -30.83 30.17
CA ALA A 29 9.26 -29.93 31.28
C ALA A 29 10.19 -28.71 31.32
N SER A 30 11.51 -28.91 31.19
CA SER A 30 12.47 -27.80 31.13
C SER A 30 12.31 -26.91 29.89
N GLU A 31 11.90 -27.50 28.77
CA GLU A 31 11.65 -26.77 27.53
C GLU A 31 10.36 -25.94 27.65
N ASN A 32 9.31 -26.49 28.26
CA ASN A 32 8.09 -25.74 28.58
C ASN A 32 8.35 -24.60 29.57
N GLU A 33 9.21 -24.81 30.57
CA GLU A 33 9.61 -23.76 31.52
C GLU A 33 10.37 -22.63 30.79
N SER A 34 11.32 -22.98 29.93
CA SER A 34 12.03 -22.02 29.07
C SER A 34 11.10 -21.25 28.12
N LEU A 35 10.14 -21.93 27.49
CA LEU A 35 9.13 -21.30 26.64
C LEU A 35 8.23 -20.36 27.44
N THR A 36 7.86 -20.74 28.67
CA THR A 36 7.07 -19.89 29.56
C THR A 36 7.83 -18.61 29.92
N GLU A 37 9.12 -18.72 30.27
CA GLU A 37 9.97 -17.54 30.50
C GLU A 37 10.11 -16.66 29.24
N GLN A 38 10.21 -17.27 28.05
CA GLN A 38 10.29 -16.52 26.81
C GLN A 38 8.99 -15.77 26.52
N VAL A 39 7.84 -16.39 26.76
CA VAL A 39 6.53 -15.74 26.62
C VAL A 39 6.41 -14.59 27.61
N GLU A 40 6.78 -14.77 28.88
CA GLU A 40 6.78 -13.68 29.87
C GLU A 40 7.64 -12.49 29.42
N ARG A 41 8.87 -12.74 28.95
CA ARG A 41 9.75 -11.67 28.42
C ARG A 41 9.17 -10.96 27.19
N LEU A 42 8.47 -11.69 26.31
CA LEU A 42 7.81 -11.08 25.16
C LEU A 42 6.62 -10.22 25.60
N THR A 43 5.82 -10.70 26.55
CA THR A 43 4.69 -9.92 27.10
C THR A 43 5.15 -8.66 27.83
N GLU A 44 6.28 -8.72 28.55
CA GLU A 44 6.89 -7.54 29.17
C GLU A 44 7.33 -6.51 28.12
N ARG A 45 8.02 -6.96 27.05
CA ARG A 45 8.42 -6.06 25.94
C ARG A 45 7.22 -5.47 25.21
N GLU A 46 6.14 -6.24 24.99
CA GLU A 46 4.89 -5.72 24.44
C GLU A 46 4.27 -4.66 25.37
N SER A 47 4.29 -4.88 26.69
CA SER A 47 3.81 -3.90 27.66
C SER A 47 4.66 -2.61 27.68
N GLU A 48 5.97 -2.72 27.49
CA GLU A 48 6.88 -1.58 27.44
C GLU A 48 6.70 -0.78 26.14
N THR A 49 6.59 -1.46 25.00
CA THR A 49 6.36 -0.81 23.69
C THR A 49 4.98 -0.13 23.63
N THR A 50 3.95 -0.73 24.20
CA THR A 50 2.62 -0.08 24.33
C THR A 50 2.66 1.13 25.26
N ARG A 51 3.43 1.10 26.36
CA ARG A 51 3.68 2.29 27.21
C ARG A 51 4.46 3.38 26.47
N ALA A 52 5.49 3.01 25.72
CA ALA A 52 6.28 3.98 24.95
C ALA A 52 5.43 4.67 23.87
N THR A 53 4.66 3.90 23.10
CA THR A 53 3.78 4.44 22.04
C THR A 53 2.64 5.29 22.61
N THR A 54 2.08 4.94 23.76
CA THR A 54 1.07 5.78 24.43
C THR A 54 1.67 7.09 24.95
N GLN A 55 2.89 7.07 25.46
CA GLN A 55 3.61 8.27 25.90
C GLN A 55 3.98 9.17 24.71
N GLU A 56 4.43 8.59 23.60
CA GLU A 56 4.74 9.33 22.38
C GLU A 56 3.48 9.96 21.76
N ASN A 57 2.36 9.24 21.71
CA ASN A 57 1.08 9.77 21.27
C ASN A 57 0.58 10.92 22.15
N LYS A 58 0.81 10.84 23.47
CA LYS A 58 0.49 11.93 24.40
C LYS A 58 1.35 13.17 24.10
N ALA A 59 2.65 13.00 23.88
CA ALA A 59 3.56 14.08 23.52
C ALA A 59 3.21 14.71 22.16
N LEU A 60 2.82 13.90 21.16
CA LEU A 60 2.34 14.40 19.87
C LEU A 60 1.04 15.18 19.99
N LYS A 61 0.08 14.74 20.81
CA LYS A 61 -1.13 15.52 21.12
C LYS A 61 -0.81 16.85 21.78
N GLU A 62 0.11 16.88 22.73
CA GLU A 62 0.55 18.12 23.39
C GLU A 62 1.20 19.08 22.39
N LYS A 63 2.06 18.58 21.50
CA LYS A 63 2.66 19.38 20.40
C LYS A 63 1.60 19.89 19.42
N CYS A 64 0.63 19.05 19.05
CA CYS A 64 -0.47 19.44 18.16
C CYS A 64 -1.31 20.56 18.79
N ASN A 65 -1.71 20.41 20.06
CA ASN A 65 -2.43 21.45 20.79
C ASN A 65 -1.63 22.76 20.90
N ALA A 66 -0.31 22.67 21.14
CA ALA A 66 0.55 23.84 21.17
C ALA A 66 0.63 24.53 19.78
N SER A 67 0.76 23.76 18.71
CA SER A 67 0.75 24.30 17.34
C SER A 67 -0.60 24.94 16.99
N GLN A 68 -1.71 24.34 17.42
CA GLN A 68 -3.05 24.86 17.20
C GLN A 68 -3.28 26.17 17.98
N ALA A 69 -2.74 26.28 19.19
CA ALA A 69 -2.73 27.53 19.94
C ALA A 69 -1.87 28.62 19.28
N THR A 70 -0.74 28.27 18.65
CA THR A 70 0.05 29.23 17.88
C THR A 70 -0.66 29.70 16.61
N ILE A 71 -1.36 28.80 15.91
CA ILE A 71 -2.18 29.15 14.74
C ILE A 71 -3.28 30.11 15.14
N ALA A 72 -4.03 29.81 16.22
CA ALA A 72 -5.06 30.72 16.73
C ALA A 72 -4.51 32.11 17.11
N ARG A 73 -3.28 32.19 17.63
CA ARG A 73 -2.60 33.46 17.89
C ARG A 73 -2.26 34.23 16.61
N LEU A 74 -1.77 33.54 15.59
CA LEU A 74 -1.45 34.15 14.29
C LEU A 74 -2.72 34.61 13.57
N GLU A 75 -3.80 33.84 13.63
CA GLU A 75 -5.11 34.25 13.11
C GLU A 75 -5.61 35.52 13.81
N ALA A 76 -5.50 35.60 15.14
CA ALA A 76 -5.85 36.81 15.88
C ALA A 76 -4.99 38.02 15.47
N GLN A 77 -3.68 37.84 15.27
CA GLN A 77 -2.79 38.90 14.79
C GLN A 77 -3.10 39.35 13.37
N ILE A 78 -3.52 38.43 12.48
CA ILE A 78 -3.95 38.77 11.12
C ILE A 78 -5.23 39.59 11.15
N VAL A 79 -6.19 39.22 12.01
CA VAL A 79 -7.44 39.98 12.19
C VAL A 79 -7.14 41.38 12.74
N GLU A 80 -6.30 41.50 13.77
CA GLU A 80 -5.89 42.79 14.34
C GLU A 80 -5.12 43.67 13.31
N ALA A 81 -4.27 43.05 12.49
CA ALA A 81 -3.59 43.74 11.38
C ALA A 81 -4.56 44.18 10.27
N ALA A 82 -5.59 43.38 9.98
CA ALA A 82 -6.62 43.72 9.01
C ALA A 82 -7.51 44.86 9.50
N GLU A 83 -7.89 44.88 10.78
CA GLU A 83 -8.61 45.99 11.41
C GLU A 83 -7.77 47.27 11.45
N SER A 84 -6.47 47.14 11.74
CA SER A 84 -5.51 48.26 11.68
C SER A 84 -5.36 48.83 10.27
N GLN A 85 -5.36 47.96 9.24
CA GLN A 85 -5.36 48.38 7.83
C GLN A 85 -6.68 49.06 7.44
N HIS A 86 -7.83 48.57 7.93
CA HIS A 86 -9.13 49.19 7.67
C HIS A 86 -9.23 50.60 8.28
N SER A 87 -8.72 50.81 9.49
CA SER A 87 -8.64 52.15 10.11
C SER A 87 -7.71 53.14 9.35
N ARG A 88 -6.77 52.61 8.56
CA ARG A 88 -5.87 53.40 7.69
C ARG A 88 -6.51 53.76 6.35
N VAL A 89 -7.52 53.00 5.91
CA VAL A 89 -8.26 53.24 4.66
C VAL A 89 -9.30 54.36 4.83
N ASP A 90 -9.82 54.60 6.03
CA ASP A 90 -10.67 55.77 6.31
C ASP A 90 -9.93 57.12 6.15
N GLY A 91 -8.59 57.13 6.15
CA GLY A 91 -7.78 58.30 5.80
C GLY A 91 -7.56 58.51 4.29
N ALA A 92 -7.80 57.49 3.47
CA ALA A 92 -7.63 57.57 2.02
C ALA A 92 -8.83 58.23 1.30
N ASP A 93 -10.01 58.22 1.93
CA ASP A 93 -11.21 58.92 1.43
C ASP A 93 -11.08 60.45 1.55
N ASP A 94 -10.31 60.95 2.51
CA ASP A 94 -10.01 62.39 2.65
C ASP A 94 -9.00 62.89 1.60
N ASP A 95 -8.06 62.04 1.18
CA ASP A 95 -7.11 62.38 0.11
C ASP A 95 -7.75 62.25 -1.28
N ALA A 96 -8.71 61.34 -1.47
CA ALA A 96 -9.52 61.25 -2.68
C ALA A 96 -10.46 62.46 -2.83
N ARG A 97 -11.03 62.98 -1.73
CA ARG A 97 -11.83 64.21 -1.74
C ARG A 97 -10.99 65.44 -2.09
N ARG A 98 -9.78 65.55 -1.56
CA ARG A 98 -8.84 66.63 -1.91
C ARG A 98 -8.41 66.57 -3.38
N LEU A 99 -8.16 65.38 -3.93
CA LEU A 99 -7.87 65.23 -5.36
C LEU A 99 -9.06 65.66 -6.23
N HIS A 100 -10.28 65.33 -5.84
CA HIS A 100 -11.48 65.74 -6.56
C HIS A 100 -11.73 67.26 -6.49
N GLU A 101 -11.48 67.91 -5.35
CA GLU A 101 -11.55 69.36 -5.20
C GLU A 101 -10.48 70.09 -6.05
N TRP A 102 -9.27 69.52 -6.16
CA TRP A 102 -8.21 70.06 -7.01
C TRP A 102 -8.49 69.86 -8.50
N GLU A 103 -9.11 68.74 -8.89
CA GLU A 103 -9.57 68.52 -10.27
C GLU A 103 -10.75 69.41 -10.66
N GLU A 104 -11.66 69.71 -9.73
CA GLU A 104 -12.75 70.66 -9.96
C GLU A 104 -12.23 72.09 -10.08
N ALA A 105 -11.28 72.51 -9.23
CA ALA A 105 -10.61 73.81 -9.34
C ALA A 105 -9.80 73.94 -10.66
N ALA A 106 -9.20 72.85 -11.14
CA ALA A 106 -8.52 72.81 -12.44
C ALA A 106 -9.50 72.84 -13.63
N ARG A 107 -10.67 72.18 -13.51
CA ARG A 107 -11.76 72.25 -14.50
C ARG A 107 -12.45 73.62 -14.54
N GLU A 108 -12.49 74.33 -13.43
CA GLU A 108 -13.03 75.68 -13.34
C GLU A 108 -12.05 76.71 -13.94
N CYS A 109 -10.74 76.60 -13.65
CA CYS A 109 -9.69 77.41 -14.29
C CYS A 109 -9.61 77.19 -15.82
N THR A 110 -9.86 75.98 -16.31
CA THR A 110 -9.86 75.69 -17.76
C THR A 110 -11.13 76.16 -18.48
N LYS A 111 -12.26 76.27 -17.77
CA LYS A 111 -13.48 76.92 -18.27
C LYS A 111 -13.35 78.44 -18.35
N GLU A 112 -12.67 79.08 -17.38
CA GLU A 112 -12.42 80.53 -17.42
C GLU A 112 -11.39 80.93 -18.50
N LEU A 113 -10.50 80.02 -18.91
CA LEU A 113 -9.51 80.23 -19.98
C LEU A 113 -9.97 79.80 -21.39
N GLY A 114 -11.19 79.28 -21.53
CA GLY A 114 -11.84 79.11 -22.84
C GLY A 114 -11.16 78.14 -23.81
N ILE A 115 -10.57 77.04 -23.32
CA ILE A 115 -9.97 76.00 -24.18
C ILE A 115 -10.83 74.73 -24.11
N HIS A 116 -11.62 74.48 -25.15
CA HIS A 116 -12.27 73.19 -25.36
C HIS A 116 -11.30 72.24 -26.09
N THR A 117 -10.94 71.14 -25.44
CA THR A 117 -10.28 70.00 -26.09
C THR A 117 -11.23 68.80 -26.05
N ASP A 118 -11.99 68.63 -27.14
CA ASP A 118 -12.49 67.33 -27.53
C ASP A 118 -11.52 66.80 -28.58
N SER A 119 -10.84 65.70 -28.28
CA SER A 119 -9.93 65.04 -29.22
C SER A 119 -10.32 63.58 -29.38
N GLY A 120 -10.93 63.30 -30.54
CA GLY A 120 -11.15 61.98 -31.10
C GLY A 120 -10.90 62.01 -32.61
N ASP A 121 -9.60 61.94 -32.95
CA ASP A 121 -8.97 61.31 -34.11
C ASP A 121 -9.41 61.63 -35.57
N GLY A 122 -8.39 61.94 -36.39
CA GLY A 122 -8.34 61.62 -37.83
C GLY A 122 -8.63 62.74 -38.84
N GLY A 123 -7.58 63.26 -39.50
CA GLY A 123 -7.73 63.85 -40.84
C GLY A 123 -6.87 65.07 -41.17
N VAL A 124 -5.94 64.88 -42.12
CA VAL A 124 -5.05 65.87 -42.73
C VAL A 124 -5.82 66.95 -43.51
N ALA A 125 -5.50 68.23 -43.32
CA ALA A 125 -5.17 69.21 -44.37
C ALA A 125 -5.15 70.67 -43.85
N GLU A 126 -4.18 71.43 -44.36
CA GLU A 126 -4.11 72.90 -44.51
C GLU A 126 -3.77 73.78 -43.27
N GLY A 127 -2.58 74.39 -43.32
CA GLY A 127 -2.25 75.62 -42.58
C GLY A 127 -2.98 76.84 -43.17
N PRO A 128 -2.67 78.12 -42.83
CA PRO A 128 -1.34 78.65 -42.47
C PRO A 128 -1.38 79.86 -41.49
N ALA A 129 -0.28 80.64 -41.44
CA ALA A 129 -0.30 82.11 -41.27
C ALA A 129 -0.05 82.77 -39.90
N ILE A 130 0.83 82.26 -39.03
CA ILE A 130 1.36 83.08 -37.90
C ILE A 130 2.90 83.17 -37.87
N PHE A 131 3.63 82.24 -38.49
CA PHE A 131 5.11 82.26 -38.46
C PHE A 131 5.79 82.99 -39.64
N SER A 132 5.05 83.44 -40.67
CA SER A 132 5.59 84.32 -41.73
C SER A 132 5.36 85.81 -41.47
N ALA A 133 4.60 86.18 -40.43
CA ALA A 133 4.30 87.57 -40.09
C ALA A 133 5.34 88.25 -39.19
N ILE A 134 6.22 87.47 -38.52
CA ILE A 134 7.25 88.01 -37.62
C ILE A 134 8.58 88.25 -38.36
N LYS A 135 8.80 87.60 -39.51
CA LYS A 135 10.00 87.80 -40.34
C LYS A 135 9.89 89.02 -41.27
N SER A 136 8.68 89.42 -41.69
CA SER A 136 8.47 90.60 -42.54
C SER A 136 8.43 91.94 -41.78
N HIS A 137 8.47 91.91 -40.44
CA HIS A 137 8.42 93.13 -39.61
C HIS A 137 9.80 93.68 -39.23
N ILE A 138 10.88 92.95 -39.50
CA ILE A 138 12.25 93.37 -39.15
C ILE A 138 13.05 93.80 -40.41
N GLU A 139 12.61 93.43 -41.61
CA GLU A 139 13.25 93.83 -42.88
C GLU A 139 12.62 95.06 -43.56
N SER A 140 11.63 95.72 -42.93
CA SER A 140 10.96 96.94 -43.46
C SER A 140 11.29 98.23 -42.67
N ALA A 141 12.28 98.22 -41.76
CA ALA A 141 12.61 99.37 -40.91
C ALA A 141 14.00 99.99 -41.18
N ILE A 142 14.48 99.93 -42.43
CA ILE A 142 15.51 100.84 -42.93
C ILE A 142 14.97 101.49 -44.19
N SER A 143 14.41 102.70 -44.04
CA SER A 143 14.55 103.83 -44.97
C SER A 143 13.35 104.79 -44.81
N SER A 144 13.52 105.87 -44.06
CA SER A 144 13.11 107.20 -44.52
C SER A 144 13.60 108.32 -43.60
N LYS A 145 14.16 109.35 -44.27
CA LYS A 145 14.20 110.78 -43.93
C LYS A 145 15.16 111.28 -42.83
N ASP A 146 16.10 112.21 -43.02
CA ASP A 146 16.34 113.37 -43.92
C ASP A 146 16.28 114.72 -43.16
N SER A 147 17.31 115.54 -43.41
CA SER A 147 17.42 117.02 -43.32
C SER A 147 17.67 117.78 -41.98
N GLY A 148 18.59 118.78 -42.06
CA GLY A 148 18.68 119.99 -41.22
C GLY A 148 20.10 120.37 -40.72
N TYR A 149 20.94 121.16 -41.41
CA TYR A 149 21.06 122.64 -41.53
C TYR A 149 21.82 123.41 -40.39
N GLU A 150 22.95 124.01 -40.80
CA GLU A 150 23.60 125.34 -40.54
C GLU A 150 23.72 126.09 -39.19
N GLY A 151 24.86 126.83 -39.10
CA GLY A 151 25.08 128.12 -38.41
C GLY A 151 26.22 128.10 -37.37
N ASP A 152 27.11 129.08 -37.18
CA ASP A 152 27.48 130.37 -37.79
C ASP A 152 28.70 130.88 -36.96
N GLY A 153 29.55 131.76 -37.49
CA GLY A 153 30.64 132.39 -36.74
C GLY A 153 31.71 133.08 -37.58
N THR A 154 31.31 133.94 -38.52
CA THR A 154 32.19 134.91 -39.20
C THR A 154 31.75 136.34 -38.89
N GLU A 155 32.34 136.96 -37.87
CA GLU A 155 32.30 138.41 -37.65
C GLU A 155 33.64 138.81 -37.00
N ASP A 156 34.51 139.50 -37.74
CA ASP A 156 35.53 140.46 -37.23
C ASP A 156 36.57 140.93 -38.28
N LEU A 157 36.47 140.51 -39.55
CA LEU A 157 37.37 140.98 -40.62
C LEU A 157 36.80 142.08 -41.53
N THR A 158 35.67 142.70 -41.14
CA THR A 158 34.98 143.71 -41.96
C THR A 158 35.01 145.14 -41.40
N ALA A 159 35.78 145.41 -40.34
CA ALA A 159 35.89 146.75 -39.72
C ALA A 159 37.28 147.42 -39.80
N GLU A 160 38.36 146.70 -40.15
CA GLU A 160 39.74 147.23 -40.05
C GLU A 160 40.41 147.53 -41.42
N ILE A 161 39.62 147.61 -42.49
CA ILE A 161 40.08 147.97 -43.85
C ILE A 161 39.61 149.38 -44.26
N ALA A 162 38.86 150.08 -43.39
CA ALA A 162 38.29 151.40 -43.68
C ALA A 162 39.07 152.59 -43.09
N GLN A 163 40.23 152.41 -42.45
CA GLN A 163 40.84 153.48 -41.65
C GLN A 163 42.27 153.93 -41.99
N LEU A 164 42.97 153.34 -42.97
CA LEU A 164 44.34 153.77 -43.30
C LEU A 164 44.65 153.80 -44.80
N ARG A 165 43.92 154.66 -45.52
CA ARG A 165 44.19 155.02 -46.93
C ARG A 165 43.97 156.51 -47.24
N LEU A 166 44.16 157.39 -46.28
CA LEU A 166 43.98 158.83 -46.50
C LEU A 166 44.86 159.64 -45.57
N ASP A 167 46.18 159.65 -45.85
CA ASP A 167 47.22 160.53 -45.27
C ASP A 167 48.59 159.93 -45.70
N PHE A 168 49.50 160.52 -46.48
CA PHE A 168 49.75 161.92 -46.81
C PHE A 168 50.48 162.02 -48.15
N GLU A 169 49.73 162.44 -49.16
CA GLU A 169 50.19 162.93 -50.46
C GLU A 169 50.49 164.43 -50.36
N LYS A 170 51.42 164.82 -49.47
CA LYS A 170 51.91 166.20 -49.27
C LYS A 170 53.37 166.28 -48.79
N GLU A 171 54.27 165.52 -49.40
CA GLU A 171 55.71 165.73 -49.18
C GLU A 171 56.49 165.67 -50.50
N ARG A 172 55.92 166.30 -51.53
CA ARG A 172 56.48 166.46 -52.88
C ARG A 172 56.83 167.92 -53.24
N ASP A 173 56.50 168.90 -52.39
CA ASP A 173 56.59 170.34 -52.72
C ASP A 173 57.55 171.18 -51.84
N THR A 174 58.51 170.56 -51.14
CA THR A 174 59.47 171.31 -50.29
C THR A 174 60.94 171.02 -50.57
N ARG A 175 61.28 170.62 -51.81
CA ARG A 175 62.67 170.57 -52.28
C ARG A 175 62.98 171.52 -53.46
N SER A 176 61.96 172.12 -54.09
CA SER A 176 62.13 173.19 -55.09
C SER A 176 62.35 174.59 -54.48
N SER A 177 62.29 174.72 -53.14
CA SER A 177 62.44 175.99 -52.43
C SER A 177 63.88 176.29 -51.97
N LEU A 178 64.83 175.36 -52.11
CA LEU A 178 66.25 175.59 -51.76
C LEU A 178 67.15 175.83 -52.98
N GLU A 179 66.70 175.48 -54.19
CA GLU A 179 67.42 175.76 -55.45
C GLU A 179 67.13 177.16 -56.01
N SER A 180 66.09 177.85 -55.51
CA SER A 180 65.73 179.22 -55.92
C SER A 180 66.51 180.32 -55.16
N ALA A 181 67.29 179.99 -54.14
CA ALA A 181 67.96 180.98 -53.27
C ALA A 181 69.46 181.18 -53.54
N VAL A 182 70.08 180.41 -54.44
CA VAL A 182 71.54 180.51 -54.71
C VAL A 182 71.85 181.03 -56.12
N SER A 183 70.91 180.96 -57.07
CA SER A 183 71.06 181.55 -58.41
C SER A 183 70.70 183.04 -58.50
N GLN A 184 70.26 183.68 -57.41
CA GLN A 184 69.79 185.07 -57.39
C GLN A 184 70.82 186.08 -56.84
N ALA A 185 72.06 185.67 -56.56
CA ALA A 185 73.07 186.50 -55.88
C ALA A 185 74.37 186.78 -56.65
N LEU A 186 74.56 186.32 -57.90
CA LEU A 186 75.79 186.62 -58.67
C LEU A 186 75.53 186.94 -60.16
N GLU A 187 74.44 187.65 -60.46
CA GLU A 187 74.16 188.23 -61.79
C GLU A 187 74.17 189.77 -61.80
N ASN A 188 74.71 190.46 -60.77
CA ASN A 188 74.86 191.93 -60.82
C ASN A 188 76.11 192.43 -60.09
N ILE A 189 77.30 192.17 -60.64
CA ILE A 189 78.39 193.15 -60.83
C ILE A 189 79.06 192.85 -62.18
N GLU A 190 78.54 193.54 -63.21
CA GLU A 190 79.24 194.33 -64.26
C GLU A 190 80.41 193.68 -65.03
N SER A 191 80.43 193.51 -66.37
CA SER A 191 79.79 194.15 -67.53
C SER A 191 80.09 195.65 -67.75
N LEU A 192 81.26 195.93 -68.35
CA LEU A 192 81.58 196.96 -69.37
C LEU A 192 83.05 196.71 -69.82
N GLY A 193 83.49 196.78 -71.07
CA GLY A 193 83.00 197.55 -72.22
C GLY A 193 84.06 198.57 -72.67
N SER A 194 84.39 198.56 -73.96
CA SER A 194 85.43 199.28 -74.73
C SER A 194 85.30 200.83 -74.89
N VAL A 195 86.43 201.52 -75.20
CA VAL A 195 86.71 202.61 -76.22
C VAL A 195 85.75 203.84 -76.29
N PRO A 196 86.19 205.15 -76.36
CA PRO A 196 86.95 205.73 -77.50
C PRO A 196 87.95 206.92 -77.26
N ASP A 197 88.68 207.25 -78.34
CA ASP A 197 89.63 208.36 -78.60
C ASP A 197 89.12 209.80 -78.38
N THR A 198 90.01 210.74 -77.98
CA THR A 198 90.40 212.02 -78.66
C THR A 198 91.33 212.91 -77.77
N LEU A 199 92.21 213.69 -78.43
CA LEU A 199 93.29 214.63 -77.98
C LEU A 199 92.84 215.83 -77.09
N PRO A 200 93.68 216.78 -76.56
CA PRO A 200 95.11 217.11 -76.86
C PRO A 200 96.11 217.51 -75.69
N GLU A 201 97.42 217.26 -75.96
CA GLU A 201 98.64 218.11 -75.86
C GLU A 201 99.47 218.38 -74.55
N SER A 202 100.81 218.19 -74.70
CA SER A 202 101.97 218.69 -73.92
C SER A 202 102.35 217.89 -72.65
N ILE A 203 103.52 217.22 -72.52
CA ILE A 203 104.90 217.51 -72.95
C ILE A 203 105.68 216.20 -73.25
N TYR A 204 106.56 216.30 -74.24
CA TYR A 204 107.55 215.35 -74.74
C TYR A 204 108.69 214.97 -73.77
N SER A 205 109.38 213.87 -74.12
CA SER A 205 110.79 213.50 -73.90
C SER A 205 111.13 212.46 -72.81
N GLY A 206 111.69 211.33 -73.28
CA GLY A 206 112.24 210.23 -72.47
C GLY A 206 112.44 208.89 -73.22
N PHE A 207 112.34 208.89 -74.55
CA PHE A 207 112.10 207.75 -75.44
C PHE A 207 113.13 206.60 -75.47
N GLU A 208 114.22 206.55 -74.71
CA GLU A 208 115.36 205.73 -75.16
C GLU A 208 116.09 204.90 -74.08
N ARG A 209 115.37 204.43 -73.05
CA ARG A 209 115.97 203.57 -72.00
C ARG A 209 115.28 202.26 -71.61
N MET A 210 113.97 202.08 -71.76
CA MET A 210 113.31 200.88 -71.18
C MET A 210 113.12 199.69 -72.14
N LEU A 211 113.88 199.68 -73.22
CA LEU A 211 114.16 198.48 -74.04
C LEU A 211 115.02 197.43 -73.31
N ASN A 212 115.39 197.66 -72.04
CA ASN A 212 116.22 196.75 -71.23
C ASN A 212 115.46 195.99 -70.11
N ASP A 213 114.14 196.19 -69.97
CA ASP A 213 113.26 195.38 -69.10
C ASP A 213 112.43 194.35 -69.88
N LYS A 214 112.92 193.99 -71.07
CA LYS A 214 112.83 192.61 -71.52
C LYS A 214 113.01 191.65 -70.34
N ARG A 215 112.30 190.52 -70.43
CA ARG A 215 112.74 189.16 -70.03
C ARG A 215 112.17 188.58 -68.74
N SER A 216 111.69 189.38 -67.78
CA SER A 216 111.12 188.84 -66.52
C SER A 216 109.65 188.39 -66.63
N ALA A 217 108.84 189.02 -67.49
CA ALA A 217 107.41 188.69 -67.56
C ALA A 217 107.09 187.46 -68.45
N LEU A 218 108.10 186.83 -69.07
CA LEU A 218 107.93 185.61 -69.87
C LEU A 218 107.95 184.31 -69.04
N GLU A 219 108.25 184.36 -67.73
CA GLU A 219 108.28 183.19 -66.83
C GLU A 219 106.96 182.94 -66.09
N ALA A 220 105.97 183.83 -66.19
CA ALA A 220 104.66 183.66 -65.55
C ALA A 220 103.69 182.76 -66.33
N CYS A 221 103.95 182.51 -67.63
CA CYS A 221 103.05 181.71 -68.47
C CYS A 221 103.17 180.18 -68.27
N ASN A 222 104.21 179.68 -67.59
CA ASN A 222 104.40 178.23 -67.38
C ASN A 222 103.71 177.68 -66.11
N ARG A 223 103.01 178.51 -65.34
CA ARG A 223 102.35 178.12 -64.06
C ARG A 223 100.85 177.83 -64.20
N ILE A 224 100.26 178.09 -65.37
CA ILE A 224 98.82 177.96 -65.61
C ILE A 224 98.46 176.58 -66.18
N ASP A 225 99.27 176.03 -67.10
CA ASP A 225 99.02 174.71 -67.71
C ASP A 225 99.15 173.53 -66.70
N GLU A 226 99.86 173.73 -65.59
CA GLU A 226 100.07 172.70 -64.55
C GLU A 226 98.94 172.67 -63.50
N LEU A 227 98.06 173.69 -63.48
CA LEU A 227 96.88 173.72 -62.60
C LEU A 227 95.62 173.17 -63.29
N GLU A 228 95.55 173.18 -64.62
CA GLU A 228 94.43 172.59 -65.37
C GLU A 228 94.48 171.06 -65.40
N THR A 229 95.67 170.46 -65.40
CA THR A 229 95.86 169.00 -65.36
C THR A 229 95.49 168.38 -64.00
N GLN A 230 95.76 169.06 -62.88
CA GLN A 230 95.37 168.58 -61.54
C GLN A 230 93.87 168.65 -61.28
N LEU A 231 93.14 169.53 -61.99
CA LEU A 231 91.69 169.66 -61.85
C LEU A 231 90.91 168.60 -62.66
N GLN A 232 91.54 168.03 -63.69
CA GLN A 232 90.98 166.92 -64.47
C GLN A 232 91.05 165.59 -63.70
N ASP A 233 92.20 165.27 -63.07
CA ASP A 233 92.40 164.04 -62.28
C ASP A 233 91.47 163.98 -61.05
N ALA A 234 91.18 165.13 -60.42
CA ALA A 234 90.27 165.19 -59.27
C ALA A 234 88.81 164.88 -59.65
N LYS A 235 88.39 165.16 -60.89
CA LYS A 235 87.03 164.85 -61.36
C LYS A 235 86.86 163.36 -61.65
N GLU A 236 87.89 162.69 -62.13
CA GLU A 236 87.86 161.26 -62.43
C GLU A 236 87.77 160.42 -61.14
N GLN A 237 88.53 160.78 -60.09
CA GLN A 237 88.41 160.15 -58.77
C GLN A 237 87.03 160.33 -58.10
N THR A 238 86.30 161.41 -58.42
CA THR A 238 84.96 161.62 -57.86
C THR A 238 83.92 160.73 -58.55
N ARG A 239 84.14 160.35 -59.81
CA ARG A 239 83.23 159.50 -60.60
C ARG A 239 83.30 158.04 -60.15
N ASP A 240 84.51 157.51 -59.92
CA ASP A 240 84.71 156.12 -59.52
C ASP A 240 84.14 155.83 -58.12
N VAL A 241 84.19 156.80 -57.20
CA VAL A 241 83.59 156.67 -55.85
C VAL A 241 82.06 156.67 -55.91
N THR A 242 81.44 157.35 -56.89
CA THR A 242 79.98 157.29 -57.07
C THR A 242 79.50 155.97 -57.65
N GLU A 243 80.25 155.37 -58.60
CA GLU A 243 79.90 154.07 -59.19
C GLU A 243 79.99 152.93 -58.14
N ALA A 244 81.03 152.92 -57.30
CA ALA A 244 81.18 151.92 -56.23
C ALA A 244 80.07 152.00 -55.14
N ARG A 245 79.52 153.20 -54.89
CA ARG A 245 78.41 153.38 -53.94
C ARG A 245 77.09 152.83 -54.49
N GLU A 246 76.86 152.94 -55.80
CA GLU A 246 75.65 152.38 -56.42
C GLU A 246 75.68 150.84 -56.49
N GLU A 247 76.84 150.23 -56.70
CA GLU A 247 76.99 148.76 -56.64
C GLU A 247 76.71 148.22 -55.24
N LEU A 248 77.27 148.85 -54.20
CA LEU A 248 77.05 148.43 -52.81
C LEU A 248 75.58 148.59 -52.35
N SER A 249 74.84 149.55 -52.94
CA SER A 249 73.41 149.72 -52.68
C SER A 249 72.58 148.58 -53.30
N ARG A 250 72.92 148.14 -54.51
CA ARG A 250 72.25 147.00 -55.16
C ARG A 250 72.48 145.69 -54.41
N ASP A 251 73.68 145.51 -53.87
CA ASP A 251 74.00 144.34 -53.06
C ASP A 251 73.25 144.32 -51.71
N TYR A 252 72.99 145.50 -51.12
CA TYR A 252 72.15 145.62 -49.91
C TYR A 252 70.68 145.28 -50.17
N ASP A 253 70.12 145.73 -51.30
CA ASP A 253 68.72 145.45 -51.68
C ASP A 253 68.51 143.96 -52.02
N LEU A 254 69.45 143.35 -52.74
CA LEU A 254 69.41 141.90 -53.04
C LEU A 254 69.50 141.04 -51.79
N LEU A 255 70.28 141.45 -50.79
CA LEU A 255 70.36 140.72 -49.52
C LEU A 255 69.06 140.85 -48.72
N LEU A 256 68.40 142.02 -48.76
CA LEU A 256 67.11 142.22 -48.12
C LEU A 256 66.02 141.35 -48.75
N GLU A 257 66.01 141.23 -50.09
CA GLU A 257 65.10 140.34 -50.82
C GLU A 257 65.37 138.86 -50.50
N ARG A 258 66.64 138.47 -50.35
CA ARG A 258 67.04 137.13 -49.91
C ARG A 258 66.59 136.83 -48.48
N ILE A 259 66.67 137.79 -47.56
CA ILE A 259 66.19 137.64 -46.18
C ILE A 259 64.66 137.59 -46.13
N GLY A 260 63.97 138.36 -46.98
CA GLY A 260 62.52 138.29 -47.17
C GLY A 260 62.06 136.91 -47.63
N THR A 261 62.68 136.39 -48.69
CA THR A 261 62.39 135.04 -49.21
C THR A 261 62.73 133.93 -48.21
N MET A 262 63.80 134.07 -47.42
CA MET A 262 64.13 133.10 -46.37
C MET A 262 63.14 133.12 -45.21
N LYS A 263 62.65 134.30 -44.81
CA LYS A 263 61.61 134.45 -43.77
C LYS A 263 60.27 133.85 -44.22
N ASP A 264 59.87 134.08 -45.47
CA ASP A 264 58.64 133.52 -46.01
C ASP A 264 58.75 132.02 -46.23
N ALA A 265 59.91 131.51 -46.66
CA ALA A 265 60.19 130.08 -46.71
C ALA A 265 60.14 129.43 -45.31
N LEU A 266 60.66 130.09 -44.28
CA LEU A 266 60.63 129.57 -42.91
C LEU A 266 59.22 129.59 -42.31
N LYS A 267 58.42 130.63 -42.59
CA LYS A 267 56.99 130.67 -42.21
C LYS A 267 56.19 129.58 -42.92
N ALA A 268 56.41 129.37 -44.22
CA ALA A 268 55.78 128.30 -44.96
C ALA A 268 56.16 126.92 -44.41
N LYS A 269 57.43 126.73 -44.05
CA LYS A 269 57.91 125.48 -43.44
C LYS A 269 57.35 125.25 -42.04
N MET A 270 57.27 126.29 -41.21
CA MET A 270 56.66 126.22 -39.87
C MET A 270 55.16 125.91 -39.94
N ASN A 271 54.44 126.48 -40.91
CA ASN A 271 53.03 126.19 -41.13
C ASN A 271 52.83 124.76 -41.64
N ALA A 272 53.67 124.30 -42.59
CA ALA A 272 53.65 122.92 -43.06
C ALA A 272 53.97 121.91 -41.95
N GLU A 273 54.96 122.18 -41.10
CA GLU A 273 55.29 121.35 -39.92
C GLU A 273 54.18 121.39 -38.85
N SER A 274 53.52 122.54 -38.67
CA SER A 274 52.36 122.67 -37.77
C SER A 274 51.16 121.85 -38.25
N ASP A 275 50.87 121.90 -39.55
CA ASP A 275 49.77 121.14 -40.13
C ASP A 275 50.08 119.63 -40.19
N GLU A 276 51.34 119.25 -40.42
CA GLU A 276 51.78 117.85 -40.30
C GLU A 276 51.69 117.36 -38.85
N LEU A 277 52.06 118.18 -37.86
CA LEU A 277 51.88 117.85 -36.44
C LEU A 277 50.40 117.71 -36.06
N LYS A 278 49.50 118.53 -36.62
CA LYS A 278 48.04 118.37 -36.41
C LYS A 278 47.54 117.08 -37.04
N ARG A 279 47.98 116.75 -38.25
CA ARG A 279 47.63 115.51 -38.95
C ARG A 279 48.10 114.29 -38.15
N LEU A 280 49.35 114.25 -37.72
CA LEU A 280 49.90 113.17 -36.89
C LEU A 280 49.19 113.06 -35.54
N ARG A 281 48.80 114.17 -34.91
CA ARG A 281 47.99 114.14 -33.68
C ARG A 281 46.59 113.57 -33.91
N LYS A 282 45.97 113.90 -35.04
CA LYS A 282 44.66 113.35 -35.42
C LYS A 282 44.77 111.85 -35.69
N GLU A 283 45.76 111.41 -36.46
CA GLU A 283 46.04 109.98 -36.68
C GLU A 283 46.35 109.24 -35.38
N LEU A 284 47.11 109.85 -34.47
CA LEU A 284 47.38 109.28 -33.14
C LEU A 284 46.11 109.20 -32.29
N SER A 285 45.23 110.20 -32.37
CA SER A 285 43.93 110.21 -31.67
C SER A 285 43.01 109.13 -32.21
N ASP A 286 42.89 109.03 -33.54
CA ASP A 286 42.04 108.04 -34.21
C ASP A 286 42.58 106.62 -33.99
N SER A 287 43.91 106.43 -34.01
CA SER A 287 44.57 105.17 -33.66
C SER A 287 44.39 104.79 -32.19
N LYS A 288 44.49 105.76 -31.27
CA LYS A 288 44.20 105.54 -29.84
C LYS A 288 42.72 105.21 -29.61
N ALA A 289 41.80 105.88 -30.29
CA ALA A 289 40.38 105.60 -30.23
C ALA A 289 40.07 104.19 -30.76
N ALA A 290 40.61 103.82 -31.92
CA ALA A 290 40.49 102.49 -32.50
C ALA A 290 41.10 101.40 -31.60
N THR A 291 42.26 101.66 -31.00
CA THR A 291 42.91 100.76 -30.05
C THR A 291 42.07 100.61 -28.78
N SER A 292 41.51 101.70 -28.24
CA SER A 292 40.64 101.64 -27.05
C SER A 292 39.34 100.90 -27.32
N SER A 293 38.75 101.09 -28.51
CA SER A 293 37.56 100.38 -28.95
C SER A 293 37.83 98.89 -29.12
N THR A 294 38.97 98.53 -29.74
CA THR A 294 39.40 97.14 -29.90
C THR A 294 39.69 96.47 -28.56
N ILE A 295 40.33 97.18 -27.63
CA ILE A 295 40.56 96.69 -26.26
C ILE A 295 39.22 96.47 -25.56
N SER A 296 38.28 97.43 -25.64
CA SER A 296 36.95 97.28 -25.05
C SER A 296 36.17 96.10 -25.64
N GLN A 297 36.26 95.87 -26.95
CA GLN A 297 35.66 94.71 -27.62
C GLN A 297 36.30 93.40 -27.18
N LYS A 298 37.64 93.35 -27.10
CA LYS A 298 38.38 92.18 -26.60
C LYS A 298 38.06 91.90 -25.14
N ASP A 299 37.95 92.92 -24.29
CA ASP A 299 37.56 92.77 -22.89
C ASP A 299 36.13 92.24 -22.74
N LYS A 300 35.19 92.71 -23.57
CA LYS A 300 33.83 92.17 -23.62
C LYS A 300 33.84 90.70 -24.07
N ALA A 301 34.62 90.36 -25.09
CA ALA A 301 34.76 88.99 -25.57
C ALA A 301 35.39 88.07 -24.51
N ILE A 302 36.47 88.51 -23.85
CA ILE A 302 37.13 87.79 -22.75
C ILE A 302 36.15 87.55 -21.60
N ARG A 303 35.42 88.58 -21.15
CA ARG A 303 34.40 88.41 -20.10
C ARG A 303 33.31 87.44 -20.52
N SER A 304 32.85 87.49 -21.78
CA SER A 304 31.86 86.55 -22.28
C SER A 304 32.39 85.10 -22.29
N LEU A 305 33.65 84.90 -22.71
CA LEU A 305 34.32 83.60 -22.70
C LEU A 305 34.59 83.10 -21.28
N GLU A 306 34.97 83.96 -20.34
CA GLU A 306 35.11 83.59 -18.93
C GLU A 306 33.77 83.19 -18.32
N THR A 307 32.68 83.88 -18.68
CA THR A 307 31.34 83.49 -18.21
C THR A 307 30.88 82.16 -18.81
N SER A 308 31.15 81.89 -20.09
CA SER A 308 30.83 80.60 -20.71
C SER A 308 31.71 79.48 -20.17
N GLN A 309 33.01 79.72 -19.96
CA GLN A 309 33.92 78.76 -19.32
C GLN A 309 33.46 78.41 -17.91
N LYS A 310 33.05 79.41 -17.10
CA LYS A 310 32.50 79.16 -15.76
C LYS A 310 31.18 78.38 -15.82
N LYS A 311 30.33 78.60 -16.83
CA LYS A 311 29.10 77.80 -17.03
C LYS A 311 29.43 76.36 -17.38
N VAL A 312 30.27 76.13 -18.39
CA VAL A 312 30.73 74.80 -18.80
C VAL A 312 31.41 74.07 -17.66
N GLN A 313 32.19 74.77 -16.83
CA GLN A 313 32.84 74.16 -15.67
C GLN A 313 31.85 73.74 -14.59
N ARG A 314 30.81 74.55 -14.33
CA ARG A 314 29.69 74.14 -13.44
C ARG A 314 28.93 72.94 -14.00
N GLU A 315 28.60 72.98 -15.28
CA GLU A 315 27.92 71.86 -15.97
C GLU A 315 28.78 70.59 -15.94
N LEU A 316 30.10 70.71 -16.08
CA LEU A 316 31.03 69.59 -15.96
C LEU A 316 31.07 69.02 -14.54
N ASP A 317 31.07 69.88 -13.52
CA ASP A 317 31.07 69.44 -12.13
C ASP A 317 29.71 68.83 -11.72
N ASP A 318 28.61 69.36 -12.24
CA ASP A 318 27.26 68.82 -12.04
C ASP A 318 27.10 67.46 -12.74
N THR A 319 27.56 67.32 -13.99
CA THR A 319 27.55 66.03 -14.69
C THR A 319 28.44 65.00 -14.02
N LYS A 320 29.61 65.38 -13.47
CA LYS A 320 30.43 64.48 -12.64
C LYS A 320 29.71 64.03 -11.38
N ARG A 321 28.99 64.93 -10.70
CA ARG A 321 28.21 64.60 -9.51
C ARG A 321 27.11 63.59 -9.84
N VAL A 322 26.34 63.85 -10.89
CA VAL A 322 25.29 62.94 -11.37
C VAL A 322 25.89 61.60 -11.81
N LEU A 323 27.03 61.59 -12.49
CA LEU A 323 27.68 60.35 -12.92
C LEU A 323 28.16 59.52 -11.74
N TRP A 324 28.68 60.16 -10.69
CA TRP A 324 29.06 59.50 -9.43
C TRP A 324 27.84 58.94 -8.69
N GLU A 325 26.76 59.71 -8.59
CA GLU A 325 25.49 59.25 -8.01
C GLU A 325 24.91 58.06 -8.79
N CYS A 326 24.89 58.12 -10.12
CA CYS A 326 24.47 57.01 -10.97
C CYS A 326 25.36 55.77 -10.80
N GLN A 327 26.67 55.95 -10.67
CA GLN A 327 27.60 54.85 -10.42
C GLN A 327 27.39 54.22 -9.04
N GLU A 328 27.13 55.02 -8.02
CA GLU A 328 26.82 54.53 -6.68
C GLU A 328 25.48 53.81 -6.65
N LEU A 329 24.44 54.35 -7.30
CA LEU A 329 23.14 53.68 -7.46
C LEU A 329 23.26 52.37 -8.23
N ALA A 330 24.04 52.33 -9.33
CA ALA A 330 24.29 51.11 -10.07
C ALA A 330 25.02 50.06 -9.21
N SER A 331 25.99 50.50 -8.41
CA SER A 331 26.73 49.61 -7.49
C SER A 331 25.83 49.07 -6.38
N ARG A 332 24.95 49.92 -5.81
CA ARG A 332 23.93 49.50 -4.83
C ARG A 332 22.94 48.50 -5.43
N ALA A 333 22.38 48.81 -6.60
CA ALA A 333 21.45 47.93 -7.29
C ALA A 333 22.11 46.59 -7.67
N GLN A 334 23.39 46.60 -8.04
CA GLN A 334 24.14 45.38 -8.30
C GLN A 334 24.35 44.55 -7.02
N SER A 335 24.67 45.18 -5.89
CA SER A 335 24.77 44.50 -4.59
C SER A 335 23.44 43.88 -4.18
N GLU A 336 22.34 44.65 -4.28
CA GLU A 336 20.99 44.15 -3.97
C GLU A 336 20.59 42.99 -4.87
N LEU A 337 20.93 43.05 -6.17
CA LEU A 337 20.68 41.95 -7.09
C LEU A 337 21.51 40.71 -6.74
N THR A 338 22.77 40.87 -6.32
CA THR A 338 23.59 39.72 -5.88
C THR A 338 23.10 39.14 -4.57
N ASP A 339 22.65 39.98 -3.64
CA ASP A 339 22.12 39.55 -2.35
C ASP A 339 20.81 38.77 -2.55
N THR A 340 19.86 39.32 -3.32
CA THR A 340 18.61 38.64 -3.66
C THR A 340 18.83 37.35 -4.47
N ALA A 341 19.80 37.33 -5.40
CA ALA A 341 20.18 36.11 -6.11
C ALA A 341 20.72 35.06 -5.13
N SER A 342 21.60 35.44 -4.20
CA SER A 342 22.15 34.52 -3.20
C SER A 342 21.08 33.97 -2.24
N GLU A 343 20.10 34.80 -1.85
CA GLU A 343 18.95 34.39 -1.05
C GLU A 343 18.07 33.41 -1.83
N SER A 344 17.82 33.69 -3.11
CA SER A 344 17.04 32.79 -3.97
C SER A 344 17.73 31.43 -4.17
N ASP A 345 19.06 31.43 -4.38
CA ASP A 345 19.85 30.20 -4.50
C ASP A 345 19.85 29.41 -3.18
N ARG A 346 19.93 30.11 -2.04
CA ARG A 346 19.82 29.50 -0.72
C ARG A 346 18.45 28.85 -0.53
N LEU A 347 17.36 29.54 -0.86
CA LEU A 347 16.00 29.01 -0.77
C LEU A 347 15.80 27.82 -1.72
N VAL A 348 16.32 27.89 -2.95
CA VAL A 348 16.28 26.77 -3.91
C VAL A 348 17.06 25.57 -3.37
N SER A 349 18.22 25.78 -2.75
CA SER A 349 19.00 24.72 -2.11
C SER A 349 18.23 24.09 -0.93
N GLU A 350 17.63 24.90 -0.07
CA GLU A 350 16.80 24.42 1.05
C GLU A 350 15.54 23.67 0.57
N LEU A 351 14.90 24.10 -0.52
CA LEU A 351 13.78 23.39 -1.12
C LEU A 351 14.22 22.07 -1.75
N ARG A 352 15.39 22.04 -2.41
CA ARG A 352 15.96 20.79 -2.96
C ARG A 352 16.29 19.78 -1.86
N THR A 353 16.83 20.21 -0.72
CA THR A 353 17.10 19.29 0.39
C THR A 353 15.81 18.77 1.01
N LYS A 354 14.81 19.63 1.24
CA LYS A 354 13.48 19.22 1.71
C LYS A 354 12.80 18.25 0.74
N LEU A 355 12.91 18.48 -0.56
CA LEU A 355 12.37 17.59 -1.60
C LEU A 355 13.05 16.23 -1.57
N LYS A 356 14.39 16.18 -1.48
CA LYS A 356 15.12 14.91 -1.33
C LYS A 356 14.70 14.14 -0.08
N ILE A 357 14.58 14.81 1.06
CA ILE A 357 14.12 14.20 2.32
C ILE A 357 12.70 13.64 2.15
N ALA A 358 11.79 14.40 1.52
CA ALA A 358 10.43 13.94 1.25
C ALA A 358 10.39 12.74 0.29
N GLU A 359 11.23 12.72 -0.74
CA GLU A 359 11.38 11.60 -1.67
C GLU A 359 11.92 10.34 -0.96
N GLU A 360 12.92 10.50 -0.09
CA GLU A 360 13.46 9.42 0.74
C GLU A 360 12.40 8.86 1.69
N HIS A 361 11.62 9.72 2.36
CA HIS A 361 10.49 9.31 3.19
C HIS A 361 9.40 8.58 2.39
N LEU A 362 9.03 9.10 1.21
CA LEU A 362 8.07 8.44 0.34
C LEU A 362 8.57 7.06 -0.12
N ARG A 363 9.88 6.94 -0.39
CA ARG A 363 10.51 5.67 -0.76
C ARG A 363 10.53 4.69 0.42
N SER A 364 10.83 5.15 1.64
CA SER A 364 10.79 4.29 2.83
C SER A 364 9.37 3.82 3.13
N GLU A 365 8.38 4.72 3.07
CA GLU A 365 6.96 4.38 3.22
C GLU A 365 6.49 3.40 2.15
N SER A 366 6.90 3.59 0.90
CA SER A 366 6.58 2.66 -0.19
C SER A 366 7.20 1.27 0.05
N SER A 367 8.45 1.21 0.54
CA SER A 367 9.08 -0.06 0.88
C SER A 367 8.46 -0.75 2.08
N LEU A 368 7.99 0.02 3.08
CA LEU A 368 7.27 -0.51 4.23
C LEU A 368 5.90 -1.03 3.81
N ARG A 369 5.23 -0.32 2.91
CA ARG A 369 3.96 -0.75 2.33
C ARG A 369 4.11 -2.05 1.55
N GLU A 370 5.15 -2.18 0.72
CA GLU A 370 5.45 -3.43 0.00
C GLU A 370 5.70 -4.59 0.96
N GLN A 371 6.48 -4.39 2.04
CA GLN A 371 6.68 -5.41 3.07
C GLN A 371 5.38 -5.80 3.80
N LEU A 372 4.49 -4.85 4.06
CA LEU A 372 3.19 -5.11 4.67
C LEU A 372 2.26 -5.85 3.70
N GLU A 373 2.27 -5.51 2.42
CA GLU A 373 1.52 -6.21 1.36
C GLU A 373 2.01 -7.67 1.24
N ASP A 374 3.33 -7.89 1.20
CA ASP A 374 3.94 -9.24 1.23
C ASP A 374 3.52 -10.02 2.48
N ARG A 375 3.51 -9.37 3.65
CA ARG A 375 3.12 -10.01 4.91
C ARG A 375 1.64 -10.38 4.92
N VAL A 376 0.78 -9.52 4.37
CA VAL A 376 -0.64 -9.81 4.21
C VAL A 376 -0.84 -10.99 3.25
N GLU A 377 -0.12 -11.04 2.12
CA GLU A 377 -0.20 -12.16 1.19
C GLU A 377 0.28 -13.47 1.85
N GLN A 378 1.37 -13.44 2.61
CA GLN A 378 1.83 -14.59 3.39
C GLN A 378 0.77 -15.06 4.40
N LEU A 379 0.19 -14.14 5.18
CA LEU A 379 -0.86 -14.48 6.14
C LEU A 379 -2.12 -15.02 5.46
N GLN A 380 -2.48 -14.50 4.28
CA GLN A 380 -3.58 -15.04 3.48
C GLN A 380 -3.28 -16.46 2.98
N ASN A 381 -2.05 -16.72 2.54
CA ASN A 381 -1.61 -18.05 2.12
C ASN A 381 -1.60 -19.04 3.30
N ASP A 382 -1.09 -18.63 4.46
CA ASP A 382 -1.10 -19.43 5.70
C ASP A 382 -2.54 -19.72 6.15
N PHE A 383 -3.42 -18.72 6.08
CA PHE A 383 -4.84 -18.87 6.40
C PHE A 383 -5.54 -19.84 5.44
N ASN A 384 -5.32 -19.69 4.13
CA ASN A 384 -5.85 -20.61 3.13
C ASN A 384 -5.30 -22.03 3.31
N HIS A 385 -4.03 -22.17 3.69
CA HIS A 385 -3.45 -23.47 4.02
C HIS A 385 -4.13 -24.09 5.25
N ALA A 386 -4.33 -23.31 6.32
CA ALA A 386 -5.01 -23.77 7.53
C ALA A 386 -6.47 -24.16 7.25
N LEU A 387 -7.17 -23.38 6.42
CA LEU A 387 -8.55 -23.69 6.00
C LEU A 387 -8.60 -24.98 5.17
N ASN A 388 -7.65 -25.17 4.26
CA ASN A 388 -7.55 -26.39 3.45
C ASN A 388 -7.23 -27.61 4.31
N SER A 389 -6.35 -27.49 5.30
CA SER A 389 -6.05 -28.60 6.21
C SER A 389 -7.23 -28.90 7.13
N GLU A 390 -7.93 -27.90 7.65
CA GLU A 390 -9.17 -28.10 8.42
C GLU A 390 -10.23 -28.81 7.57
N SER A 391 -10.43 -28.39 6.33
CA SER A 391 -11.35 -29.05 5.39
C SER A 391 -10.96 -30.52 5.15
N GLN A 392 -9.66 -30.83 5.02
CA GLN A 392 -9.18 -32.21 4.93
C GLN A 392 -9.50 -33.01 6.20
N TRP A 393 -9.23 -32.47 7.40
CA TRP A 393 -9.56 -33.14 8.66
C TRP A 393 -11.07 -33.35 8.84
N VAL A 394 -11.90 -32.40 8.41
CA VAL A 394 -13.36 -32.54 8.42
C VAL A 394 -13.77 -33.66 7.46
N GLY A 395 -13.22 -33.72 6.26
CA GLY A 395 -13.47 -34.80 5.31
C GLY A 395 -13.02 -36.17 5.83
N GLU A 396 -11.85 -36.26 6.44
CA GLU A 396 -11.36 -37.49 7.10
C GLU A 396 -12.30 -37.90 8.25
N ARG A 397 -12.73 -36.95 9.07
CA ARG A 397 -13.70 -37.20 10.16
C ARG A 397 -15.02 -37.73 9.61
N GLU A 398 -15.53 -37.17 8.52
CA GLU A 398 -16.76 -37.64 7.87
C GLU A 398 -16.61 -39.06 7.33
N VAL A 399 -15.50 -39.37 6.66
CA VAL A 399 -15.18 -40.73 6.22
C VAL A 399 -15.15 -41.68 7.43
N HIS A 400 -14.46 -41.30 8.51
CA HIS A 400 -14.42 -42.10 9.73
C HIS A 400 -15.81 -42.30 10.35
N LEU A 401 -16.64 -41.26 10.42
CA LEU A 401 -18.02 -41.38 10.92
C LEU A 401 -18.85 -42.35 10.07
N VAL A 402 -18.75 -42.28 8.75
CA VAL A 402 -19.42 -43.24 7.85
C VAL A 402 -18.90 -44.66 8.08
N THR A 403 -17.58 -44.85 8.23
CA THR A 403 -17.03 -46.19 8.52
C THR A 403 -17.48 -46.72 9.87
N ILE A 404 -17.55 -45.88 10.90
CA ILE A 404 -18.05 -46.25 12.23
C ILE A 404 -19.53 -46.64 12.15
N GLN A 405 -20.34 -45.86 11.44
CA GLN A 405 -21.76 -46.16 11.26
C GLN A 405 -21.97 -47.47 10.49
N ASN A 406 -21.18 -47.73 9.45
CA ASN A 406 -21.22 -48.99 8.72
C ASN A 406 -20.80 -50.18 9.60
N LEU A 407 -19.76 -50.02 10.42
CA LEU A 407 -19.33 -51.05 11.37
C LEU A 407 -20.37 -51.28 12.48
N GLN A 408 -21.00 -50.22 12.99
CA GLN A 408 -22.09 -50.31 13.96
C GLN A 408 -23.28 -51.07 13.37
N SER A 409 -23.70 -50.73 12.15
CA SER A 409 -24.77 -51.46 11.46
C SER A 409 -24.37 -52.93 11.20
N ALA A 410 -23.12 -53.20 10.82
CA ALA A 410 -22.64 -54.57 10.64
C ALA A 410 -22.64 -55.36 11.97
N LEU A 411 -22.26 -54.72 13.09
CA LEU A 411 -22.32 -55.31 14.42
C LEU A 411 -23.74 -55.55 14.89
N GLU A 412 -24.65 -54.61 14.66
CA GLU A 412 -26.08 -54.74 14.97
C GLU A 412 -26.69 -55.90 14.18
N ASN A 413 -26.45 -55.97 12.87
CA ASN A 413 -26.89 -57.11 12.04
C ASN A 413 -26.29 -58.45 12.52
N LEU A 414 -25.02 -58.46 12.94
CA LEU A 414 -24.39 -59.67 13.47
C LEU A 414 -25.00 -60.07 14.82
N GLN A 415 -25.30 -59.09 15.68
CA GLN A 415 -25.95 -59.33 16.95
C GLN A 415 -27.37 -59.84 16.75
N GLU A 416 -28.18 -59.22 15.89
CA GLU A 416 -29.51 -59.71 15.53
C GLU A 416 -29.46 -61.13 14.95
N SER A 417 -28.49 -61.41 14.08
CA SER A 417 -28.29 -62.77 13.56
C SER A 417 -27.92 -63.77 14.65
N LYS A 418 -27.10 -63.37 15.63
CA LYS A 418 -26.71 -64.25 16.74
C LYS A 418 -27.84 -64.46 17.72
N ASP A 419 -28.60 -63.43 18.04
CA ASP A 419 -29.79 -63.53 18.89
C ASP A 419 -30.83 -64.44 18.23
N ALA A 420 -31.05 -64.32 16.92
CA ALA A 420 -31.91 -65.23 16.17
C ALA A 420 -31.39 -66.69 16.16
N GLU A 421 -30.08 -66.89 16.01
CA GLU A 421 -29.46 -68.22 16.11
C GLU A 421 -29.64 -68.84 17.51
N VAL A 422 -29.44 -68.04 18.57
CA VAL A 422 -29.64 -68.46 19.96
C VAL A 422 -31.10 -68.80 20.22
N ASP A 423 -32.04 -67.96 19.79
CA ASP A 423 -33.48 -68.23 19.94
C ASP A 423 -33.90 -69.51 19.21
N MET A 424 -33.40 -69.73 17.99
CA MET A 424 -33.61 -70.99 17.27
C MET A 424 -33.02 -72.18 18.01
N ALA A 425 -31.81 -72.06 18.58
CA ALA A 425 -31.18 -73.13 19.35
C ALA A 425 -31.95 -73.41 20.65
N VAL A 426 -32.39 -72.38 21.35
CA VAL A 426 -33.22 -72.48 22.56
C VAL A 426 -34.55 -73.15 22.25
N GLU A 427 -35.24 -72.78 21.16
CA GLU A 427 -36.50 -73.42 20.81
C GLU A 427 -36.32 -74.87 20.36
N ARG A 428 -35.23 -75.20 19.66
CA ARG A 428 -34.85 -76.61 19.38
C ARG A 428 -34.63 -77.39 20.66
N LEU A 429 -33.85 -76.88 21.60
CA LEU A 429 -33.60 -77.53 22.89
C LEU A 429 -34.88 -77.68 23.72
N ARG A 430 -35.76 -76.68 23.69
CA ARG A 430 -37.08 -76.76 24.33
C ARG A 430 -37.94 -77.85 23.68
N GLU A 431 -37.93 -77.97 22.37
CA GLU A 431 -38.68 -79.01 21.66
C GLU A 431 -38.12 -80.41 21.93
N GLU A 432 -36.79 -80.56 21.94
CA GLU A 432 -36.12 -81.79 22.37
C GLU A 432 -36.48 -82.16 23.81
N LEU A 433 -36.51 -81.19 24.72
CA LEU A 433 -36.93 -81.38 26.11
C LEU A 433 -38.41 -81.78 26.19
N ARG A 434 -39.30 -81.15 25.41
CA ARG A 434 -40.73 -81.54 25.33
C ARG A 434 -40.89 -82.96 24.79
N SER A 435 -40.12 -83.34 23.77
CA SER A 435 -40.14 -84.70 23.22
C SER A 435 -39.63 -85.72 24.24
N CYS A 436 -38.46 -85.49 24.84
CA CYS A 436 -37.86 -86.36 25.84
C CYS A 436 -38.77 -86.51 27.08
N THR A 437 -39.37 -85.43 27.57
CA THR A 437 -40.33 -85.50 28.68
C THR A 437 -41.61 -86.27 28.30
N LYS A 438 -42.08 -86.17 27.06
CA LYS A 438 -43.21 -86.97 26.55
C LYS A 438 -42.85 -88.45 26.47
N GLU A 439 -41.67 -88.78 25.95
CA GLU A 439 -41.14 -90.14 25.88
C GLU A 439 -40.95 -90.74 27.28
N GLN A 440 -40.40 -89.96 28.22
CA GLN A 440 -40.26 -90.32 29.62
C GLN A 440 -41.62 -90.61 30.26
N ARG A 441 -42.62 -89.73 30.09
CA ARG A 441 -43.99 -89.97 30.59
C ARG A 441 -44.60 -91.22 29.97
N ALA A 442 -44.40 -91.46 28.68
CA ALA A 442 -44.89 -92.67 28.02
C ALA A 442 -44.18 -93.93 28.54
N ALA A 443 -42.88 -93.85 28.86
CA ALA A 443 -42.11 -94.93 29.46
C ALA A 443 -42.57 -95.21 30.90
N VAL A 444 -42.77 -94.18 31.72
CA VAL A 444 -43.32 -94.30 33.08
C VAL A 444 -44.72 -94.92 33.05
N ALA A 445 -45.63 -94.43 32.19
CA ALA A 445 -46.96 -95.01 32.04
C ALA A 445 -46.93 -96.49 31.56
N ARG A 446 -45.93 -96.85 30.73
CA ARG A 446 -45.70 -98.26 30.34
C ARG A 446 -45.20 -99.09 31.52
N ALA A 447 -44.28 -98.56 32.31
CA ALA A 447 -43.77 -99.21 33.52
C ALA A 447 -44.89 -99.44 34.54
N GLU A 448 -45.71 -98.43 34.84
CA GLU A 448 -46.87 -98.55 35.74
C GLU A 448 -47.88 -99.60 35.24
N LYS A 449 -48.15 -99.65 33.93
CA LYS A 449 -48.99 -100.70 33.32
C LYS A 449 -48.37 -102.09 33.46
N ALA A 450 -47.05 -102.21 33.36
CA ALA A 450 -46.36 -103.48 33.56
C ALA A 450 -46.40 -103.90 35.04
N GLU A 451 -46.13 -102.98 35.97
CA GLU A 451 -46.19 -103.21 37.42
C GLU A 451 -47.60 -103.61 37.87
N THR A 452 -48.64 -102.95 37.37
CA THR A 452 -50.03 -103.30 37.69
C THR A 452 -50.41 -104.68 37.14
N ARG A 453 -49.91 -105.08 35.96
CA ARG A 453 -50.06 -106.45 35.44
C ARG A 453 -49.30 -107.45 36.29
N LEU A 454 -48.08 -107.13 36.71
CA LEU A 454 -47.26 -107.98 37.56
C LEU A 454 -47.96 -108.22 38.91
N ARG A 455 -48.45 -107.16 39.57
CA ARG A 455 -49.25 -107.28 40.81
C ARG A 455 -50.51 -108.12 40.63
N LYS A 456 -51.20 -108.00 39.49
CA LYS A 456 -52.35 -108.86 39.17
C LYS A 456 -51.93 -110.33 39.02
N ILE A 457 -50.83 -110.59 38.32
CA ILE A 457 -50.28 -111.94 38.15
C ILE A 457 -49.87 -112.52 39.50
N GLU A 458 -49.19 -111.76 40.36
CA GLU A 458 -48.83 -112.16 41.72
C GLU A 458 -50.07 -112.49 42.57
N LEU A 459 -51.13 -111.67 42.48
CA LEU A 459 -52.39 -111.95 43.19
C LEU A 459 -53.08 -113.22 42.66
N THR A 460 -53.10 -113.42 41.34
CA THR A 460 -53.61 -114.66 40.76
C THR A 460 -52.72 -115.86 41.05
N GLY A 461 -51.40 -115.66 41.17
CA GLY A 461 -50.41 -116.67 41.51
C GLY A 461 -50.59 -117.14 42.95
N THR A 462 -50.70 -116.21 43.89
CA THR A 462 -51.03 -116.54 45.30
C THR A 462 -52.39 -117.21 45.44
N SER A 463 -53.41 -116.77 44.69
CA SER A 463 -54.69 -117.47 44.63
C SER A 463 -54.56 -118.88 44.03
N ALA A 464 -53.75 -119.05 42.98
CA ALA A 464 -53.49 -120.34 42.35
C ALA A 464 -52.74 -121.28 43.31
N GLU A 465 -51.74 -120.78 44.03
CA GLU A 465 -51.04 -121.51 45.10
C GLU A 465 -51.99 -121.95 46.21
N GLN A 466 -52.90 -121.08 46.67
CA GLN A 466 -53.92 -121.45 47.64
C GLN A 466 -54.87 -122.53 47.10
N THR A 467 -55.30 -122.43 45.84
CA THR A 467 -56.12 -123.50 45.22
C THR A 467 -55.34 -124.80 45.07
N GLN A 468 -54.05 -124.74 44.75
CA GLN A 468 -53.19 -125.91 44.66
C GLN A 468 -53.02 -126.56 46.04
N GLN A 469 -52.85 -125.78 47.11
CA GLN A 469 -52.82 -126.30 48.48
C GLN A 469 -54.15 -126.95 48.87
N LYS A 470 -55.29 -126.33 48.51
CA LYS A 470 -56.62 -126.93 48.72
C LYS A 470 -56.77 -128.25 47.96
N ILE A 471 -56.37 -128.31 46.70
CA ILE A 471 -56.38 -129.55 45.89
C ILE A 471 -55.50 -130.61 46.56
N ASN A 472 -54.29 -130.26 46.97
CA ASN A 472 -53.40 -131.21 47.65
C ASN A 472 -54.00 -131.71 48.97
N SER A 473 -54.62 -130.83 49.77
CA SER A 473 -55.30 -131.23 51.02
C SER A 473 -56.49 -132.15 50.77
N GLN A 474 -57.27 -131.88 49.72
CA GLN A 474 -58.36 -132.75 49.29
C GLN A 474 -57.83 -134.08 48.75
N GLN A 475 -56.70 -134.07 48.03
CA GLN A 475 -56.04 -135.27 47.55
C GLN A 475 -55.55 -136.14 48.70
N THR A 476 -54.95 -135.55 49.74
CA THR A 476 -54.56 -136.29 50.95
C THR A 476 -55.78 -136.84 51.70
N GLU A 477 -56.91 -136.11 51.73
CA GLU A 477 -58.15 -136.62 52.32
C GLU A 477 -58.77 -137.75 51.48
N ILE A 478 -58.71 -137.66 50.14
CA ILE A 478 -59.11 -138.74 49.25
C ILE A 478 -58.25 -139.98 49.49
N GLU A 479 -56.93 -139.83 49.64
CA GLU A 479 -56.02 -140.93 49.97
C GLU A 479 -56.36 -141.54 51.34
N ARG A 480 -56.67 -140.71 52.34
CA ARG A 480 -57.15 -141.15 53.66
C ARG A 480 -58.44 -141.96 53.56
N LEU A 481 -59.45 -141.43 52.85
CA LEU A 481 -60.74 -142.10 52.65
C LEU A 481 -60.60 -143.38 51.82
N ARG A 482 -59.73 -143.40 50.80
CA ARG A 482 -59.42 -144.62 50.02
C ARG A 482 -58.81 -145.70 50.90
N HIS A 483 -57.90 -145.33 51.81
CA HIS A 483 -57.34 -146.27 52.78
C HIS A 483 -58.41 -146.78 53.76
N GLU A 484 -59.26 -145.90 54.27
CA GLU A 484 -60.38 -146.26 55.16
C GLU A 484 -61.37 -147.23 54.47
N VAL A 485 -61.71 -146.98 53.20
CA VAL A 485 -62.53 -147.91 52.39
C VAL A 485 -61.82 -149.24 52.16
N ALA A 486 -60.50 -149.25 51.94
CA ALA A 486 -59.74 -150.49 51.81
C ALA A 486 -59.78 -151.31 53.11
N VAL A 487 -59.57 -150.68 54.27
CA VAL A 487 -59.68 -151.33 55.59
C VAL A 487 -61.10 -151.87 55.83
N LEU A 488 -62.14 -151.11 55.47
CA LEU A 488 -63.52 -151.56 55.59
C LEU A 488 -63.82 -152.76 54.66
N LYS A 489 -63.24 -152.78 53.45
CA LYS A 489 -63.35 -153.92 52.54
C LYS A 489 -62.69 -155.17 53.13
N ASP A 490 -61.55 -155.01 53.81
CA ASP A 490 -60.90 -156.11 54.50
C ASP A 490 -61.73 -156.62 55.69
N HIS A 491 -62.32 -155.73 56.50
CA HIS A 491 -63.26 -156.11 57.56
C HIS A 491 -64.50 -156.85 57.03
N LEU A 492 -65.04 -156.44 55.88
CA LEU A 492 -66.17 -157.11 55.24
C LEU A 492 -65.78 -158.52 54.78
N ASN A 493 -64.63 -158.67 54.14
CA ASN A 493 -64.13 -159.98 53.70
C ASN A 493 -63.87 -160.92 54.87
N GLU A 494 -63.30 -160.42 55.97
CA GLU A 494 -63.09 -161.19 57.19
C GLU A 494 -64.42 -161.64 57.84
N SER A 495 -65.43 -160.76 57.83
CA SER A 495 -66.78 -161.09 58.32
C SER A 495 -67.47 -162.14 57.44
N MET A 496 -67.32 -162.04 56.12
CA MET A 496 -67.84 -163.03 55.16
C MET A 496 -67.15 -164.38 55.29
N ARG A 497 -65.85 -164.40 55.61
CA ARG A 497 -65.10 -165.64 55.89
C ARG A 497 -65.65 -166.37 57.11
N ARG A 498 -65.87 -165.64 58.22
CA ARG A 498 -66.45 -166.21 59.46
C ARG A 498 -67.84 -166.82 59.24
N LEU A 499 -68.69 -166.17 58.43
CA LEU A 499 -70.04 -166.67 58.15
C LEU A 499 -70.04 -167.98 57.33
N ARG A 500 -68.99 -168.23 56.55
CA ARG A 500 -68.86 -169.42 55.70
C ARG A 500 -68.43 -170.67 56.49
N GLU A 501 -67.85 -170.50 57.68
CA GLU A 501 -67.41 -171.62 58.53
C GLU A 501 -68.53 -172.20 59.41
N GLU A 502 -69.57 -171.41 59.76
CA GLU A 502 -70.69 -171.88 60.60
C GLU A 502 -71.81 -172.64 59.85
N SER A 503 -71.76 -172.74 58.52
CA SER A 503 -72.85 -173.32 57.68
C SER A 503 -72.51 -174.65 56.99
N SER A 504 -71.78 -175.56 57.64
CA SER A 504 -71.49 -176.89 57.07
C SER A 504 -72.64 -177.90 57.25
N GLU A 505 -73.15 -178.42 56.13
CA GLU A 505 -74.34 -179.27 55.92
C GLU A 505 -74.27 -180.70 56.53
N PHE A 506 -73.33 -181.01 57.43
CA PHE A 506 -72.98 -182.39 57.81
C PHE A 506 -73.77 -183.01 58.98
N ASN A 507 -74.69 -182.30 59.64
CA ASN A 507 -75.30 -182.74 60.92
C ASN A 507 -76.72 -183.34 60.82
N LEU A 508 -77.38 -183.32 59.66
CA LEU A 508 -78.77 -183.76 59.53
C LEU A 508 -78.95 -185.23 59.10
N ASP A 509 -77.91 -185.87 58.54
CA ASP A 509 -78.09 -187.16 57.85
C ASP A 509 -77.96 -188.40 58.76
N LYS A 510 -77.18 -188.30 59.85
CA LYS A 510 -76.86 -189.48 60.70
C LYS A 510 -78.05 -189.99 61.53
N ARG A 511 -78.96 -189.10 61.95
CA ARG A 511 -80.09 -189.44 62.84
C ARG A 511 -81.23 -190.14 62.11
N VAL A 512 -81.51 -189.75 60.87
CA VAL A 512 -82.61 -190.28 60.07
C VAL A 512 -82.30 -191.70 59.59
N ILE A 513 -81.07 -191.94 59.14
CA ILE A 513 -80.64 -193.25 58.62
C ILE A 513 -80.62 -194.34 59.71
N THR A 514 -80.18 -194.00 60.91
CA THR A 514 -80.08 -194.97 62.03
C THR A 514 -81.46 -195.51 62.44
N ASN A 515 -82.48 -194.66 62.44
CA ASN A 515 -83.83 -195.05 62.86
C ASN A 515 -84.52 -195.97 61.84
N LEU A 516 -84.23 -195.77 60.55
CA LEU A 516 -84.77 -196.57 59.45
C LEU A 516 -84.22 -198.02 59.46
N ILE A 517 -82.93 -198.21 59.79
CA ILE A 517 -82.29 -199.54 59.87
C ILE A 517 -82.85 -200.35 61.05
N VAL A 518 -83.07 -199.72 62.20
CA VAL A 518 -83.62 -200.38 63.39
C VAL A 518 -85.05 -200.88 63.13
N GLY A 519 -85.87 -200.08 62.43
CA GLY A 519 -87.23 -200.48 62.05
C GLY A 519 -87.30 -201.70 61.12
N PHE A 520 -86.26 -201.92 60.30
CA PHE A 520 -86.21 -203.05 59.37
C PHE A 520 -85.91 -204.41 60.06
N LEU A 521 -85.07 -204.41 61.09
CA LEU A 521 -84.64 -205.65 61.77
C LEU A 521 -85.67 -206.18 62.79
N ALA A 522 -86.58 -205.34 63.27
CA ALA A 522 -87.52 -205.70 64.33
C ALA A 522 -88.76 -206.50 63.87
N LEU A 523 -88.95 -206.74 62.57
CA LEU A 523 -90.18 -207.34 62.01
C LEU A 523 -90.03 -208.85 61.70
N PRO A 524 -90.99 -209.71 62.12
CA PRO A 524 -90.95 -211.15 61.88
C PRO A 524 -91.19 -211.54 60.40
N TYR A 525 -90.69 -212.72 60.00
CA TYR A 525 -90.66 -213.20 58.62
C TYR A 525 -92.08 -213.48 58.07
N GLY A 526 -92.54 -212.67 57.11
CA GLY A 526 -93.78 -212.90 56.35
C GLY A 526 -94.74 -211.71 56.23
N ASP A 527 -94.47 -210.57 56.87
CA ASP A 527 -95.37 -209.40 56.86
C ASP A 527 -95.14 -208.45 55.66
N SER A 528 -96.24 -207.95 55.09
CA SER A 528 -96.30 -207.01 53.96
C SER A 528 -95.60 -205.67 54.26
N LYS A 529 -95.52 -205.27 55.54
CA LYS A 529 -94.92 -203.99 55.97
C LYS A 529 -93.41 -203.91 55.79
N ARG A 530 -92.73 -205.06 55.74
CA ARG A 530 -91.27 -205.10 55.52
C ARG A 530 -90.90 -204.62 54.11
N TYR A 531 -91.80 -204.84 53.15
CA TYR A 531 -91.63 -204.44 51.75
C TYR A 531 -91.72 -202.91 51.60
N GLU A 532 -92.62 -202.26 52.33
CA GLU A 532 -92.78 -200.80 52.32
C GLU A 532 -91.57 -200.09 52.93
N ILE A 533 -91.04 -200.58 54.06
CA ILE A 533 -89.84 -200.00 54.69
C ILE A 533 -88.63 -200.16 53.75
N LEU A 534 -88.47 -201.30 53.09
CA LEU A 534 -87.42 -201.52 52.09
C LEU A 534 -87.53 -200.58 50.88
N GLN A 535 -88.75 -200.32 50.43
CA GLN A 535 -89.03 -199.38 49.35
C GLN A 535 -88.71 -197.94 49.77
N LEU A 536 -88.99 -197.56 51.02
CA LEU A 536 -88.63 -196.26 51.58
C LEU A 536 -87.12 -196.09 51.74
N MET A 537 -86.42 -197.11 52.24
CA MET A 537 -84.95 -197.11 52.33
C MET A 537 -84.31 -196.95 50.95
N SER A 538 -84.84 -197.63 49.92
CA SER A 538 -84.35 -197.50 48.55
C SER A 538 -84.50 -196.08 47.99
N SER A 539 -85.54 -195.35 48.39
CA SER A 539 -85.78 -193.98 47.90
C SER A 539 -84.89 -192.96 48.61
N ILE A 540 -84.66 -193.09 49.92
CA ILE A 540 -83.87 -192.13 50.71
C ILE A 540 -82.36 -192.37 50.51
N LEU A 541 -81.91 -193.63 50.50
CA LEU A 541 -80.50 -193.98 50.27
C LEU A 541 -80.15 -194.17 48.79
N GLN A 542 -81.08 -193.89 47.86
CA GLN A 542 -80.88 -193.97 46.41
C GLN A 542 -80.20 -195.29 45.96
N PHE A 543 -80.76 -196.44 46.36
CA PHE A 543 -80.19 -197.74 45.99
C PHE A 543 -80.16 -197.94 44.47
N THR A 544 -79.00 -198.31 43.93
CA THR A 544 -78.85 -198.70 42.53
C THR A 544 -79.57 -200.03 42.26
N GLU A 545 -79.96 -200.22 41.00
CA GLU A 545 -80.82 -201.34 40.55
C GLU A 545 -80.26 -202.74 40.89
N GLU A 546 -78.94 -202.85 41.08
CA GLU A 546 -78.25 -204.08 41.50
C GLU A 546 -78.48 -204.42 42.98
N GLN A 547 -78.56 -203.40 43.84
CA GLN A 547 -78.78 -203.57 45.28
C GLN A 547 -80.23 -203.97 45.56
N GLN A 548 -81.19 -203.48 44.78
CA GLN A 548 -82.61 -203.86 44.86
C GLN A 548 -82.86 -205.35 44.56
N GLN A 549 -81.95 -205.99 43.80
CA GLN A 549 -82.07 -207.39 43.39
C GLN A 549 -81.66 -208.38 44.50
N LYS A 550 -80.69 -208.01 45.34
CA LYS A 550 -80.22 -208.83 46.48
C LYS A 550 -81.22 -208.88 47.64
N VAL A 551 -82.09 -207.88 47.75
CA VAL A 551 -83.06 -207.79 48.86
C VAL A 551 -84.45 -208.33 48.50
N GLY A 552 -84.58 -209.01 47.34
CA GLY A 552 -85.75 -209.82 47.00
C GLY A 552 -86.95 -209.06 46.40
N LEU A 553 -86.77 -207.80 46.00
CA LEU A 553 -87.87 -206.93 45.53
C LEU A 553 -88.35 -207.20 44.09
N ILE A 554 -87.72 -208.10 43.30
CA ILE A 554 -88.07 -208.34 41.87
C ILE A 554 -87.87 -209.83 41.45
N ARG A 555 -88.94 -210.54 41.01
CA ARG A 555 -88.92 -211.87 40.35
C ARG A 555 -88.81 -211.77 38.80
N LYS A 556 -88.22 -212.80 38.19
CA LYS A 556 -87.68 -212.92 36.80
C LYS A 556 -88.61 -212.55 35.63
N ALA A 557 -87.92 -212.16 34.54
CA ALA A 557 -88.26 -212.19 33.11
C ALA A 557 -88.78 -210.89 32.47
N GLY A 558 -87.81 -210.08 32.00
CA GLY A 558 -87.91 -209.32 30.74
C GLY A 558 -88.55 -207.93 30.78
N ARG A 559 -88.03 -206.80 31.29
CA ARG A 559 -86.73 -206.36 31.86
C ARG A 559 -85.52 -206.75 30.99
N ARG A 560 -84.80 -205.86 30.29
CA ARG A 560 -84.17 -204.58 30.69
C ARG A 560 -83.72 -203.86 29.40
N VAL A 561 -83.95 -202.55 29.20
CA VAL A 561 -83.03 -201.46 29.60
C VAL A 561 -81.62 -201.70 29.04
N PRO A 562 -81.15 -200.84 28.11
CA PRO A 562 -79.92 -200.12 28.36
C PRO A 562 -80.34 -198.70 28.69
N LEU A 563 -80.41 -198.35 29.97
CA LEU A 563 -80.28 -196.96 30.40
C LEU A 563 -78.80 -196.72 30.20
N GLN A 564 -78.50 -196.39 28.95
CA GLN A 564 -77.16 -196.32 28.43
C GLN A 564 -76.49 -195.14 29.10
N GLN A 565 -75.67 -195.47 30.09
CA GLN A 565 -74.36 -194.89 30.33
C GLN A 565 -74.16 -193.57 29.61
N SER A 566 -74.57 -192.47 30.22
CA SER A 566 -74.16 -191.15 29.80
C SER A 566 -74.82 -190.10 30.66
N SER A 567 -74.13 -188.97 30.75
CA SER A 567 -74.48 -187.71 31.40
C SER A 567 -74.36 -187.73 32.93
N ALA A 568 -73.12 -187.65 33.45
CA ALA A 568 -72.34 -186.40 33.59
C ALA A 568 -73.00 -185.51 34.66
N SER A 569 -72.54 -185.47 35.91
CA SER A 569 -71.19 -185.06 36.32
C SER A 569 -70.73 -183.81 35.57
N GLN A 570 -70.53 -182.76 36.34
CA GLN A 570 -69.59 -181.67 36.06
C GLN A 570 -69.96 -180.61 35.01
N PRO A 571 -69.26 -179.46 35.03
CA PRO A 571 -68.49 -178.85 36.13
C PRO A 571 -68.74 -177.32 36.23
N GLY A 572 -68.31 -176.57 37.24
CA GLY A 572 -66.94 -176.47 37.76
C GLY A 572 -66.04 -175.73 36.75
N THR A 573 -65.54 -174.56 37.18
CA THR A 573 -64.20 -173.95 36.96
C THR A 573 -63.17 -174.78 36.15
N PRO A 574 -62.15 -174.20 35.47
CA PRO A 574 -61.23 -173.22 36.09
C PRO A 574 -60.44 -172.26 35.12
N ILE A 575 -59.82 -171.19 35.63
CA ILE A 575 -58.35 -170.94 35.77
C ILE A 575 -57.54 -170.88 34.45
N SER A 576 -56.86 -169.73 34.32
CA SER A 576 -55.54 -169.40 33.75
C SER A 576 -55.02 -170.04 32.46
N GLU A 577 -54.34 -169.16 31.70
CA GLU A 577 -53.05 -169.33 31.00
C GLU A 577 -53.01 -170.41 29.91
N ALA A 578 -52.53 -170.15 28.69
CA ALA A 578 -51.24 -169.54 28.38
C ALA A 578 -51.13 -169.27 26.87
N ALA A 579 -50.24 -168.32 26.54
CA ALA A 579 -49.40 -168.29 25.34
C ALA A 579 -50.07 -168.28 23.95
N ASP A 580 -50.09 -167.10 23.32
CA ASP A 580 -49.01 -166.76 22.38
C ASP A 580 -48.98 -165.24 22.08
N THR A 581 -48.01 -164.58 22.69
CA THR A 581 -47.24 -163.44 22.17
C THR A 581 -46.54 -163.79 20.83
N PRO A 582 -45.82 -162.89 20.13
CA PRO A 582 -45.74 -161.41 20.12
C PRO A 582 -45.59 -160.87 18.66
N PRO A 583 -44.97 -159.70 18.34
CA PRO A 583 -44.56 -158.54 19.15
C PRO A 583 -44.95 -157.13 18.60
N ALA A 584 -44.90 -156.15 19.52
CA ALA A 584 -44.26 -154.81 19.47
C ALA A 584 -44.50 -153.88 18.25
N GLN A 585 -44.72 -152.56 18.39
CA GLN A 585 -43.85 -151.54 19.00
C GLN A 585 -44.68 -150.25 19.34
N LEU A 586 -44.46 -149.58 20.49
CA LEU A 586 -43.76 -148.27 20.68
C LEU A 586 -44.19 -147.16 19.67
N GLU A 587 -44.43 -145.88 19.98
CA GLU A 587 -43.96 -144.98 21.02
C GLU A 587 -44.69 -143.62 20.97
N THR A 588 -44.85 -143.02 22.15
CA THR A 588 -44.81 -141.60 22.58
C THR A 588 -44.64 -140.40 21.61
N LYS A 589 -45.36 -139.31 21.96
CA LYS A 589 -44.93 -137.88 22.05
C LYS A 589 -44.25 -137.20 20.84
N ASP A 590 -45.00 -136.33 20.17
CA ASP A 590 -44.53 -135.06 19.57
C ASP A 590 -45.13 -133.92 20.43
N SER A 591 -44.54 -133.31 21.44
CA SER A 591 -43.19 -132.80 21.77
C SER A 591 -42.72 -131.64 20.90
N PHE A 592 -42.79 -130.45 21.51
CA PHE A 592 -42.03 -129.19 21.39
C PHE A 592 -41.07 -128.97 20.21
N SER A 593 -40.36 -129.98 19.73
CA SER A 593 -39.49 -129.92 18.55
C SER A 593 -40.23 -129.46 17.30
N ASP A 594 -41.49 -129.85 17.08
CA ASP A 594 -42.24 -129.46 15.88
C ASP A 594 -42.71 -127.99 15.93
N GLN A 595 -43.04 -127.50 17.14
CA GLN A 595 -43.30 -126.06 17.37
C GLN A 595 -42.01 -125.23 17.29
N TRP A 596 -40.88 -125.78 17.72
CA TRP A 596 -39.57 -125.13 17.62
C TRP A 596 -39.04 -125.10 16.18
N ILE A 597 -39.30 -126.14 15.39
CA ILE A 597 -39.04 -126.18 13.94
C ILE A 597 -39.92 -125.14 13.23
N SER A 598 -41.21 -125.00 13.61
CA SER A 598 -42.09 -123.96 13.06
C SER A 598 -41.65 -122.52 13.43
N TYR A 599 -41.06 -122.33 14.61
CA TYR A 599 -40.51 -121.06 15.06
C TYR A 599 -39.22 -120.71 14.32
N LEU A 600 -38.31 -121.68 14.13
CA LEU A 600 -37.08 -121.51 13.34
C LEU A 600 -37.37 -121.30 11.85
N LEU A 601 -38.39 -121.94 11.27
CA LEU A 601 -38.84 -121.68 9.90
C LEU A 601 -39.42 -120.26 9.75
N ARG A 602 -40.10 -119.75 10.79
CA ARG A 602 -40.70 -118.41 10.82
C ARG A 602 -39.66 -117.31 11.06
N GLU A 603 -38.64 -117.56 11.87
CA GLU A 603 -37.56 -116.59 12.14
C GLU A 603 -36.51 -116.56 11.02
N SER A 604 -36.24 -117.70 10.35
CA SER A 604 -35.36 -117.74 9.17
C SER A 604 -36.01 -117.16 7.90
N SER A 605 -37.35 -117.18 7.78
CA SER A 605 -38.09 -116.51 6.69
C SER A 605 -38.39 -115.03 6.97
N GLY A 606 -38.36 -114.60 8.24
CA GLY A 606 -38.62 -113.22 8.66
C GLY A 606 -37.42 -112.25 8.55
N ASN A 607 -36.19 -112.74 8.36
CA ASN A 607 -34.98 -111.92 8.34
C ASN A 607 -34.48 -111.53 6.93
N ARG A 608 -35.35 -111.53 5.92
CA ARG A 608 -35.02 -111.16 4.53
C ARG A 608 -35.70 -109.89 4.04
N ASN A 609 -36.28 -109.07 4.93
CA ASN A 609 -36.99 -107.84 4.57
C ASN A 609 -36.63 -106.59 5.42
N ARG A 610 -35.37 -106.48 5.87
CA ARG A 610 -34.78 -105.22 6.38
C ARG A 610 -33.36 -105.04 5.87
N ARG A 611 -33.24 -104.69 4.59
CA ARG A 611 -32.10 -104.00 3.96
C ARG A 611 -32.54 -103.50 2.58
N SER A 612 -33.22 -102.37 2.58
CA SER A 612 -33.18 -101.31 1.57
C SER A 612 -33.84 -100.08 2.17
#